data_AF-A0AAU7GX07-F1
#
_entry.id   AF-A0AAU7GX07-F1
#
_cell.length_a   1.000
_cell.length_b   1.000
_cell.length_c   1.000
_cell.angle_alpha   90.00
_cell.angle_beta   90.00
_cell.angle_gamma   90.00
#
_symmetry.space_group_name_H-M   'P 1'
#
loop_
_entity.id
_entity.type
_entity.pdbx_description
1 polymer ?
#
loop_
_entity_poly.entity_id
_entity_poly.type
_entity_poly.pdbx_seq_one_letter_code
_entity_poly.pdbx_strand_id
1 'polypeptide(L)' 'MRNNPCKTELKVARSQLKKLRTMSEKLKEMSCEWDGLSGWLETESEQLVDSVDKHLEALEDQIREWSEGRDNREGY' A
#
# COMPACT_ATOMS: atom_id res chain seq x y z
N MET A 1 -16.71 -18.29 18.24
CA MET A 1 -15.86 -17.68 17.20
C MET A 1 -14.43 -17.65 17.70
N ARG A 2 -13.51 -18.38 17.06
CA ARG A 2 -12.09 -18.37 17.44
C ARG A 2 -11.52 -17.01 17.01
N ASN A 3 -11.08 -16.18 17.95
CA ASN A 3 -10.51 -14.87 17.62
C ASN A 3 -9.28 -15.07 16.73
N ASN A 4 -9.25 -14.42 15.57
CA ASN A 4 -8.10 -14.43 14.69
C ASN A 4 -6.89 -13.84 15.45
N PRO A 5 -5.75 -14.55 15.56
CA PRO A 5 -4.59 -14.09 16.31
C PRO A 5 -3.97 -12.81 15.74
N CYS A 6 -4.21 -12.49 14.47
CA CYS A 6 -3.69 -11.33 13.74
C CYS A 6 -4.69 -10.14 13.71
N LYS A 7 -5.66 -10.07 14.63
CA LYS A 7 -6.73 -9.05 14.60
C LYS A 7 -6.19 -7.62 14.67
N THR A 8 -5.13 -7.39 15.43
CA THR A 8 -4.54 -6.06 15.61
C THR A 8 -3.80 -5.62 14.35
N GLU A 9 -3.02 -6.53 13.79
CA GLU A 9 -2.25 -6.40 12.55
C GLU A 9 -3.19 -6.11 11.38
N LEU A 10 -4.26 -6.88 11.25
CA LEU A 10 -5.32 -6.64 10.26
C LEU A 10 -5.94 -5.25 10.38
N LYS A 11 -6.16 -4.76 11.61
CA LYS A 11 -6.70 -3.41 11.82
C LYS A 11 -5.71 -2.33 11.36
N VAL A 12 -4.43 -2.49 11.69
CA VAL A 12 -3.38 -1.55 11.30
C VAL A 12 -3.17 -1.57 9.79
N ALA A 13 -3.03 -2.75 9.20
CA ALA A 13 -2.79 -2.89 7.77
C ALA A 13 -3.95 -2.37 6.92
N ARG A 14 -5.21 -2.60 7.31
CA ARG A 14 -6.36 -1.99 6.62
C ARG A 14 -6.37 -0.47 6.71
N SER A 15 -5.95 0.09 7.85
CA SER A 15 -5.83 1.54 8.03
C SER A 15 -4.71 2.11 7.15
N GLN A 16 -3.56 1.44 7.09
CA GLN A 16 -2.44 1.83 6.22
C GLN A 16 -2.82 1.71 4.73
N LEU A 17 -3.46 0.61 4.32
CA LEU A 17 -3.94 0.39 2.97
C LEU A 17 -4.82 1.55 2.50
N LYS A 18 -5.77 1.99 3.33
CA LYS A 18 -6.63 3.14 2.99
C LYS A 18 -5.81 4.42 2.78
N LYS A 19 -4.84 4.70 3.65
CA LYS A 19 -4.00 5.91 3.56
C LYS A 19 -3.11 5.88 2.31
N LEU A 20 -2.50 4.75 2.03
CA LEU A 20 -1.62 4.56 0.87
C LEU A 20 -2.39 4.67 -0.45
N ARG A 21 -3.63 4.16 -0.52
CA ARG A 21 -4.49 4.37 -1.70
C ARG A 21 -4.75 5.85 -1.96
N THR A 22 -5.09 6.61 -0.92
CA THR A 22 -5.26 8.06 -1.04
C THR A 22 -3.96 8.77 -1.43
N MET A 23 -2.81 8.31 -0.93
CA MET A 23 -1.50 8.85 -1.33
C MET A 23 -1.20 8.55 -2.80
N SER A 24 -1.41 7.32 -3.27
CA SER A 24 -1.23 6.93 -4.68
C SER A 24 -2.11 7.78 -5.61
N GLU A 25 -3.38 7.98 -5.28
CA GLU A 25 -4.29 8.86 -6.03
C GLU A 25 -3.76 10.29 -6.11
N LYS A 26 -3.28 10.85 -4.99
CA LYS A 26 -2.74 12.22 -4.96
C LYS A 26 -1.42 12.37 -5.70
N LEU A 27 -0.56 11.35 -5.66
CA LEU A 27 0.69 11.34 -6.43
C LEU A 27 0.43 11.25 -7.94
N LYS A 28 -0.59 10.49 -8.36
CA LYS A 28 -1.04 10.45 -9.76
C LYS A 28 -1.55 11.81 -10.23
N GLU A 29 -2.37 12.48 -9.41
CA GLU A 29 -2.80 13.87 -9.69
C GLU A 29 -1.59 14.82 -9.83
N MET A 30 -0.66 14.79 -8.88
CA MET A 30 0.55 15.63 -8.90
C MET A 30 1.45 15.34 -10.11
N SER A 31 1.56 14.09 -10.55
CA SER A 31 2.32 13.74 -11.75
C SER A 31 1.74 14.44 -12.99
N CYS A 32 0.40 14.42 -13.15
CA CYS A 32 -0.28 15.11 -14.24
C CYS A 32 -0.12 16.64 -14.20
N GLU A 33 0.07 17.25 -13.02
CA GLU A 33 0.34 18.68 -12.91
C GLU A 33 1.68 19.08 -13.54
N TRP A 34 2.62 18.14 -13.68
CA TRP A 34 3.92 18.36 -14.32
C TRP A 34 3.94 18.13 -15.82
N ASP A 35 2.86 17.60 -16.41
CA ASP A 35 2.74 17.35 -17.84
C ASP A 35 2.97 18.65 -18.64
N GLY A 36 3.89 18.60 -19.59
CA GLY A 36 4.32 19.74 -20.39
C GLY A 36 5.12 20.82 -19.64
N LEU A 37 5.34 20.69 -18.33
CA LEU A 37 6.16 21.61 -17.52
C LEU A 37 7.53 21.05 -17.18
N SER A 38 7.60 19.79 -16.71
CA SER A 38 8.86 19.16 -16.29
C SER A 38 8.78 17.64 -16.37
N GLY A 39 9.33 17.07 -17.45
CA GLY A 39 9.37 15.61 -17.63
C GLY A 39 10.18 14.88 -16.55
N TRP A 40 11.16 15.54 -15.90
CA TRP A 40 11.86 14.95 -14.77
C TRP A 40 10.94 14.81 -13.54
N LEU A 41 10.17 15.86 -13.20
CA LEU A 41 9.25 15.81 -12.05
C LEU A 41 8.05 14.88 -12.29
N GLU A 42 7.58 14.81 -13.54
CA GLU A 42 6.61 13.81 -13.99
C GLU A 42 7.14 12.40 -13.72
N THR A 43 8.34 12.07 -14.23
CA THR A 43 9.00 10.76 -14.07
C THR A 43 9.24 10.41 -12.59
N GLU A 44 9.72 11.35 -11.78
CA GLU A 44 9.95 11.10 -10.34
C GLU A 44 8.63 10.85 -9.59
N SER A 45 7.56 11.55 -9.97
CA SER A 45 6.23 11.35 -9.39
C SER A 45 5.66 9.98 -9.78
N GLU A 46 5.84 9.55 -11.02
CA GLU A 46 5.46 8.20 -11.50
C GLU A 46 6.23 7.10 -10.75
N GLN A 47 7.54 7.25 -10.56
CA GLN A 47 8.32 6.28 -9.79
C GLN A 47 7.87 6.19 -8.32
N LEU A 48 7.47 7.32 -7.73
CA LEU A 48 6.93 7.33 -6.37
C LEU A 48 5.57 6.64 -6.31
N VAL A 49 4.70 6.83 -7.31
CA VAL A 49 3.46 6.07 -7.48
C VAL A 49 3.74 4.57 -7.54
N ASP A 50 4.67 4.13 -8.39
CA ASP A 50 5.03 2.72 -8.53
C ASP A 50 5.49 2.10 -7.20
N SER A 51 6.27 2.85 -6.42
CA SER A 51 6.73 2.41 -5.10
C SER A 51 5.58 2.24 -4.11
N VAL A 52 4.62 3.17 -4.11
CA VAL A 52 3.43 3.10 -3.26
C VAL A 52 2.51 1.96 -3.70
N ASP A 53 2.30 1.76 -5.01
CA ASP A 53 1.45 0.70 -5.54
C ASP A 53 2.04 -0.70 -5.24
N LYS A 54 3.37 -0.88 -5.34
CA LYS A 54 4.05 -2.11 -4.87
C LYS A 54 3.86 -2.37 -3.38
N HIS A 55 3.89 -1.32 -2.55
CA HIS A 55 3.65 -1.47 -1.12
C HIS A 55 2.18 -1.82 -0.81
N LEU A 56 1.23 -1.27 -1.58
CA LEU A 56 -0.18 -1.63 -1.50
C LEU A 56 -0.39 -3.12 -1.78
N GLU A 57 0.18 -3.64 -2.87
CA GLU A 57 0.11 -5.07 -3.23
C GLU A 57 0.64 -5.96 -2.09
N ALA A 58 1.82 -5.63 -1.55
CA ALA A 58 2.40 -6.36 -0.43
C ALA A 58 1.51 -6.36 0.82
N LEU A 59 0.86 -5.22 1.13
CA LEU A 59 -0.08 -5.13 2.25
C LEU A 59 -1.37 -5.92 2.00
N GLU A 60 -1.88 -5.94 0.77
CA GLU A 60 -3.07 -6.73 0.41
C GLU A 60 -2.80 -8.23 0.54
N ASP A 61 -1.62 -8.68 0.11
CA ASP A 61 -1.18 -10.06 0.29
C ASP A 61 -1.06 -10.44 1.77
N GLN A 62 -0.43 -9.59 2.59
CA GLN A 62 -0.33 -9.81 4.03
C GLN A 62 -1.70 -9.83 4.72
N ILE A 63 -2.62 -8.92 4.34
CA ILE A 63 -3.99 -8.91 4.86
C ILE A 63 -4.72 -10.21 4.50
N ARG A 64 -4.53 -10.73 3.28
CA ARG A 64 -5.12 -12.01 2.84
C ARG A 64 -4.59 -13.17 3.70
N GLU A 65 -3.27 -13.27 3.86
CA GLU A 65 -2.62 -14.31 4.67
C GLU A 65 -3.11 -14.29 6.13
N TRP A 66 -3.11 -13.13 6.77
CA TRP A 66 -3.59 -12.98 8.14
C TRP A 66 -5.09 -13.24 8.27
N SER A 67 -5.89 -12.91 7.27
CA SER A 67 -7.34 -13.16 7.30
C SER A 67 -7.69 -14.65 7.28
N GLU A 68 -6.85 -15.48 6.65
CA GLU A 68 -6.98 -16.95 6.66
C GLU A 68 -6.59 -17.58 8.00
N GLY A 69 -6.04 -16.80 8.94
CA GLY A 69 -5.58 -17.30 10.24
C GLY A 69 -4.27 -18.07 10.16
N ARG A 70 -3.54 -17.96 9.04
CA ARG A 70 -2.15 -18.42 8.91
C ARG A 70 -1.26 -17.40 9.61
N ASP A 71 -1.01 -17.67 10.88
CA ASP A 71 0.00 -16.94 11.64
C ASP A 71 1.37 -17.47 11.21
N ASN A 72 1.93 -16.95 10.11
CA ASN A 72 3.30 -17.25 9.65
C ASN A 72 4.35 -16.58 10.56
N ARG A 73 4.21 -16.72 11.89
CA ARG A 73 5.17 -16.29 12.90
C ARG A 73 6.39 -17.22 13.02
N GLU A 74 6.64 -18.07 12.01
CA GLU A 74 7.87 -18.83 11.87
C GLU A 74 8.70 -18.22 10.72
N GLY A 75 9.65 -17.35 11.05
CA GLY A 75 10.57 -16.79 10.05
C GLY A 75 11.27 -15.50 10.47
N TYR A 76 11.97 -15.50 11.60
CA TYR A 76 13.10 -14.61 11.87
C TYR A 76 14.31 -15.45 12.27
#